data_AF-A0A7V6R3Q2-F1
#
_entry.id   AF-A0A7V6R3Q2-F1
#
_cell.length_a   1.000
_cell.length_b   1.000
_cell.length_c   1.000
_cell.angle_alpha   90.00
_cell.angle_beta   90.00
_cell.angle_gamma   90.00
#
_symmetry.space_group_name_H-M   'P 1'
#
loop_
_entity.id
_entity.type
_entity.pdbx_description
1 polymer ?
#
loop_
_entity_poly.entity_id
_entity_poly.type
_entity_poly.pdbx_seq_one_letter_code
_entity_poly.pdbx_strand_id
1 'polypeptide(L)' 'YEVTGIELDTMVEEALKIDGTIGSRMTGAGFGGCTVSIVREDAVEDFIEKVGENYFNKIGIKAEFYISEAADGGREIK' A
#
# COMPACT_ATOMS: atom_id res chain seq x y z
N TYR A 1 17.28 10.54 1.66
CA TYR A 1 17.16 9.47 2.67
C TYR A 1 17.46 8.12 2.06
N GLU A 2 17.05 7.82 0.81
CA GLU A 2 17.44 6.58 0.12
C GLU A 2 17.13 5.32 0.95
N VAL A 3 15.96 5.34 1.59
CA VAL A 3 15.45 4.26 2.45
C VAL A 3 14.33 3.47 1.78
N THR A 4 14.03 3.74 0.51
CA THR A 4 13.13 2.91 -0.28
C THR A 4 13.95 1.89 -1.10
N GLY A 5 13.24 0.98 -1.74
CA GLY A 5 13.78 0.01 -2.68
C GLY A 5 12.79 -0.20 -3.81
N ILE A 6 13.17 -0.97 -4.81
CA ILE A 6 12.35 -1.22 -6.01
C ILE A 6 10.94 -1.73 -5.66
N GLU A 7 10.82 -2.47 -4.55
CA GLU A 7 9.57 -2.97 -4.00
C GLU A 7 8.64 -1.82 -3.58
N LEU A 8 9.09 -0.97 -2.65
CA LEU A 8 8.29 0.14 -2.14
C LEU A 8 7.99 1.17 -3.24
N ASP A 9 8.98 1.46 -4.08
CA ASP A 9 8.83 2.41 -5.17
C ASP A 9 7.82 1.88 -6.20
N THR A 10 7.88 0.60 -6.57
CA THR A 10 6.90 -0.02 -7.47
C THR A 10 5.50 0.00 -6.87
N MET A 11 5.34 -0.32 -5.59
CA MET A 11 4.04 -0.29 -4.94
C MET A 11 3.40 1.11 -5.01
N VAL A 12 4.19 2.15 -4.73
CA VAL A 12 3.73 3.55 -4.81
C VAL A 12 3.43 3.95 -6.26
N GLU A 13 4.32 3.63 -7.21
CA GLU A 13 4.15 3.94 -8.62
C GLU A 13 2.89 3.30 -9.22
N GLU A 14 2.64 2.01 -8.95
CA GLU A 14 1.46 1.32 -9.43
C GLU A 14 0.19 1.83 -8.75
N ALA A 15 0.24 2.12 -7.44
CA ALA A 15 -0.88 2.71 -6.71
C ALA A 15 -1.35 4.03 -7.33
N LEU A 16 -0.42 4.92 -7.70
CA LEU A 16 -0.73 6.23 -8.27
C LEU A 16 -1.33 6.18 -9.68
N LYS A 17 -1.33 5.01 -10.35
CA LYS A 17 -1.96 4.83 -11.66
C LYS A 17 -3.46 4.53 -11.55
N ILE A 18 -3.94 4.15 -10.38
CA ILE A 18 -5.34 3.78 -10.16
C ILE A 18 -6.17 5.04 -9.96
N ASP A 19 -7.16 5.29 -10.84
CA ASP A 19 -8.13 6.36 -10.62
C ASP A 19 -8.88 6.13 -9.31
N GLY A 20 -8.95 7.15 -8.48
CA GLY A 20 -9.44 7.04 -7.10
C GLY A 20 -8.35 6.90 -6.03
N THR A 21 -7.08 6.76 -6.41
CA THR A 21 -5.96 6.90 -5.45
C THR A 21 -5.58 8.37 -5.28
N ILE A 22 -5.73 8.88 -4.06
CA ILE A 22 -5.36 10.26 -3.69
C ILE A 22 -3.84 10.38 -3.50
N GLY A 23 -3.23 9.34 -2.96
CA GLY A 23 -1.78 9.29 -2.77
C GLY A 23 -1.33 8.00 -2.09
N SER A 24 -0.04 7.71 -2.22
CA SER A 24 0.60 6.56 -1.57
C SER A 24 2.01 6.93 -1.12
N ARG A 25 2.46 6.36 -0.01
CA ARG A 25 3.86 6.46 0.46
C ARG A 25 4.26 5.24 1.26
N MET A 26 5.57 4.99 1.36
CA MET A 26 6.10 4.05 2.35
C MET A 26 5.72 4.47 3.79
N THR A 27 5.54 3.50 4.67
CA THR A 27 5.36 3.73 6.11
C THR A 27 6.38 2.92 6.91
N GLY A 28 6.75 3.41 8.10
CA GLY A 28 7.83 2.83 8.91
C GLY A 28 9.23 3.23 8.44
N ALA A 29 10.21 2.35 8.69
CA ALA A 29 11.64 2.66 8.53
C ALA A 29 12.16 2.57 7.08
N GLY A 30 11.49 1.81 6.21
CA GLY A 30 11.95 1.55 4.83
C GLY A 30 12.75 0.25 4.69
N PHE A 31 13.46 0.13 3.57
CA PHE A 31 14.20 -1.07 3.15
C PHE A 31 13.31 -2.32 3.01
N GLY A 32 12.08 -2.10 2.54
CA GLY A 32 10.99 -3.08 2.52
C GLY A 32 9.83 -2.67 3.44
N GLY A 33 8.96 -3.62 3.77
CA GLY A 33 7.80 -3.38 4.63
C GLY A 33 6.56 -2.95 3.84
N CYS A 34 5.89 -1.89 4.29
CA CYS A 34 4.55 -1.53 3.83
C CYS A 34 4.47 -0.12 3.24
N THR A 35 3.49 0.08 2.38
CA THR A 35 3.00 1.40 1.97
C THR A 35 1.63 1.67 2.58
N VAL A 36 1.27 2.94 2.72
CA VAL A 36 -0.09 3.38 3.02
C VAL A 36 -0.60 4.17 1.82
N SER A 37 -1.76 3.76 1.30
CA SER A 37 -2.43 4.41 0.18
C SER A 37 -3.81 4.90 0.63
N ILE A 38 -4.16 6.13 0.24
CA ILE A 38 -5.51 6.66 0.43
C ILE A 38 -6.24 6.48 -0.88
N VAL A 39 -7.27 5.63 -0.87
CA VAL A 39 -8.01 5.21 -2.06
C VAL A 39 -9.50 5.43 -1.80
N ARG A 40 -10.24 5.92 -2.80
CA ARG A 40 -11.71 5.98 -2.72
C ARG A 40 -12.28 4.56 -2.60
N GLU A 41 -13.34 4.41 -1.82
CA GLU A 41 -13.95 3.11 -1.52
C GLU A 41 -14.40 2.36 -2.79
N ASP A 42 -14.90 3.09 -3.79
CA ASP A 42 -15.33 2.55 -5.08
C ASP A 42 -14.19 2.04 -5.98
N ALA A 43 -12.94 2.36 -5.64
CA ALA A 43 -11.75 1.98 -6.39
C ALA A 43 -10.89 0.91 -5.67
N VAL A 44 -11.31 0.42 -4.51
CA VAL A 44 -10.51 -0.51 -3.69
C VAL A 44 -10.30 -1.86 -4.37
N GLU A 45 -11.34 -2.44 -4.98
CA GLU A 45 -11.21 -3.74 -5.67
C GLU A 45 -10.24 -3.63 -6.86
N ASP A 46 -10.46 -2.63 -7.71
CA ASP A 46 -9.60 -2.26 -8.83
C ASP A 46 -8.14 -2.03 -8.40
N PHE A 47 -7.94 -1.37 -7.25
CA PHE A 47 -6.64 -1.13 -6.68
C PHE A 47 -5.94 -2.44 -6.32
N ILE A 48 -6.60 -3.31 -5.54
CA ILE A 48 -6.01 -4.57 -5.05
C ILE A 48 -5.63 -5.48 -6.23
N GLU A 49 -6.53 -5.58 -7.24
CA GLU A 49 -6.29 -6.42 -8.42
C GLU A 49 -5.11 -5.90 -9.25
N LYS A 50 -5.20 -4.66 -9.74
CA LYS A 50 -4.24 -4.11 -10.71
C LYS A 50 -2.87 -3.87 -10.07
N VAL A 51 -2.84 -3.30 -8.85
CA VAL A 51 -1.57 -3.04 -8.15
C VAL A 51 -0.93 -4.37 -7.75
N GLY A 52 -1.71 -5.32 -7.24
CA GLY A 52 -1.22 -6.63 -6.85
C GLY A 52 -0.61 -7.41 -8.03
N GLU A 53 -1.31 -7.44 -9.17
CA GLU A 53 -0.83 -8.09 -10.39
C GLU A 53 0.45 -7.42 -10.92
N ASN A 54 0.43 -6.09 -11.09
CA ASN A 54 1.58 -5.36 -11.64
C ASN A 54 2.81 -5.46 -10.72
N TYR A 55 2.59 -5.38 -9.41
CA TYR A 55 3.65 -5.56 -8.42
C TYR A 55 4.25 -6.97 -8.52
N PHE A 56 3.41 -8.02 -8.54
CA PHE A 56 3.90 -9.39 -8.66
C PHE A 56 4.68 -9.61 -9.97
N ASN A 57 4.18 -9.07 -11.08
CA ASN A 57 4.84 -9.20 -12.38
C ASN A 57 6.22 -8.51 -12.43
N LYS A 58 6.39 -7.38 -11.72
CA LYS A 58 7.65 -6.62 -11.70
C LYS A 58 8.63 -7.10 -10.63
N ILE A 59 8.13 -7.50 -9.46
CA ILE A 59 8.95 -7.81 -8.27
C ILE A 59 9.08 -9.32 -8.03
N GLY A 60 8.12 -10.13 -8.47
CA GLY A 60 8.08 -11.57 -8.23
C GLY A 60 7.62 -11.97 -6.82
N ILE A 61 7.17 -11.02 -6.01
CA ILE A 61 6.68 -11.22 -4.64
C ILE A 61 5.18 -10.92 -4.61
N LYS A 62 4.39 -11.77 -3.95
CA LYS A 62 2.96 -11.53 -3.80
C LYS A 62 2.74 -10.48 -2.69
N ALA A 63 2.08 -9.38 -3.03
CA ALA A 63 1.69 -8.36 -2.08
C ALA A 63 0.45 -8.80 -1.26
N GLU A 64 0.36 -8.28 -0.03
CA GLU A 64 -0.82 -8.40 0.83
C GLU A 64 -1.44 -7.01 1.01
N PHE A 65 -2.76 -6.95 0.97
CA PHE A 65 -3.52 -5.70 1.10
C PHE A 65 -4.46 -5.78 2.30
N TYR A 66 -4.45 -4.72 3.11
CA TYR A 66 -5.27 -4.60 4.30
C TYR A 66 -6.05 -3.29 4.23
N ILE A 67 -7.39 -3.39 4.22
CA ILE A 67 -8.25 -2.21 4.36
C ILE A 67 -8.26 -1.88 5.85
N SER A 68 -7.89 -0.64 6.21
CA SER A 68 -7.75 -0.23 7.61
C SER A 68 -8.46 1.09 7.85
N GLU A 69 -8.96 1.24 9.08
CA GLU A 69 -9.56 2.47 9.59
C GLU A 69 -8.78 2.92 10.84
N ALA A 70 -8.86 4.22 11.14
CA ALA A 70 -8.29 4.74 12.39
C ALA A 70 -9.05 4.14 13.59
N ALA A 71 -8.31 3.60 14.55
CA ALA A 71 -8.86 2.94 15.73
C ALA A 71 -8.20 3.45 17.02
N ASP A 72 -8.83 3.13 18.16
CA ASP A 72 -8.31 3.46 19.49
C ASP A 72 -6.99 2.75 19.78
N GLY A 73 -6.15 3.39 20.62
CA GLY A 73 -4.96 2.77 21.18
C GLY A 73 -5.26 1.75 22.28
N GLY A 74 -4.21 1.07 22.76
CA GLY A 74 -4.33 0.07 23.83
C GLY A 74 -4.95 0.64 25.11
N ARG A 75 -5.95 -0.07 25.66
CA ARG A 75 -6.66 0.30 26.89
C ARG A 75 -6.93 -0.92 27.77
N GLU A 76 -7.08 -0.69 29.07
CA GLU A 76 -7.57 -1.70 30.01
C GLU A 76 -9.01 -2.08 29.66
N ILE A 77 -9.30 -3.39 29.60
CA ILE A 77 -10.66 -3.91 29.48
C ILE A 77 -11.14 -4.26 30.88
N LYS A 78 -12.19 -3.59 31.35
CA LYS A 78 -12.81 -3.81 32.66
C LYS A 78 -14.01 -4.72 32.56
#